data_AF-A0A813IZI0-F1
#
_entry.id   AF-A0A813IZI0-F1
#
_cell.length_a   1.000
_cell.length_b   1.000
_cell.length_c   1.000
_cell.angle_alpha   90.00
_cell.angle_beta   90.00
_cell.angle_gamma   90.00
#
_symmetry.space_group_name_H-M   'P 1'
#
loop_
_entity.id
_entity.type
_entity.pdbx_description
1 polymer ?
#
loop_
_entity_poly.entity_id
_entity_poly.type
_entity_poly.pdbx_seq_one_letter_code
_entity_poly.pdbx_strand_id
1 'polypeptide(L)'
;AGTVVAQAGMPIERRVLVLASGKMVQTRHGEQIGEVEPGDFWNEFQLLERSRRTGAVHKVSTSFSCKSNVIEWETSVLSEYLINRPELRQKLQELWAEGLNLKLDRRNAHANERAYVDILRGILCKGVVGETEFAFLKHVRKVHDIPEHCHVDALHELGYTEPEFVALVAKSRRPWWLRWLNLEGRVTFS
;
A
#
# COMPACT_ATOMS: atom_id res chain seq x y z
N ALA A 1 5.38 -21.60 -8.17
CA ALA A 1 4.50 -21.29 -7.03
C ALA A 1 5.09 -21.95 -5.80
N GLY A 2 5.40 -21.18 -4.75
CA GLY A 2 5.95 -21.75 -3.52
C GLY A 2 4.87 -22.36 -2.62
N THR A 3 5.31 -23.10 -1.60
CA THR A 3 4.43 -23.80 -0.66
C THR A 3 3.46 -22.83 0.02
N VAL A 4 2.16 -23.13 -0.03
CA VAL A 4 1.09 -22.34 0.59
C VAL A 4 1.09 -22.58 2.09
N VAL A 5 1.14 -21.50 2.86
CA VAL A 5 1.08 -21.50 4.33
C VAL A 5 -0.37 -21.40 4.81
N ALA A 6 -1.15 -20.54 4.15
CA ALA A 6 -2.57 -20.32 4.41
C ALA A 6 -3.27 -19.84 3.14
N GLN A 7 -4.55 -20.17 2.99
CA GLN A 7 -5.34 -19.79 1.82
C GLN A 7 -6.54 -18.95 2.25
N ALA A 8 -6.81 -17.86 1.51
CA ALA A 8 -7.97 -17.02 1.74
C ALA A 8 -9.27 -17.83 1.69
N GLY A 9 -10.19 -17.56 2.62
CA GLY A 9 -11.46 -18.28 2.77
C GLY A 9 -11.36 -19.59 3.55
N MET A 10 -10.16 -20.11 3.83
CA MET A 10 -9.98 -21.29 4.67
C MET A 10 -10.00 -20.91 6.16
N PRO A 11 -10.42 -21.84 7.04
CA PRO A 11 -10.36 -21.63 8.48
C PRO A 11 -8.95 -21.24 8.93
N ILE A 12 -8.89 -20.29 9.86
CA ILE A 12 -7.63 -19.87 10.46
C ILE A 12 -6.97 -21.06 11.20
N GLU A 13 -5.73 -21.41 10.86
CA GLU A 13 -5.03 -22.52 11.50
C GLU A 13 -4.54 -22.13 12.90
N ARG A 14 -4.51 -23.10 13.83
CA ARG A 14 -4.08 -22.88 15.22
C ARG A 14 -2.57 -22.97 15.40
N ARG A 15 -1.84 -22.20 14.59
CA ARG A 15 -0.39 -22.11 14.66
C ARG A 15 0.09 -20.69 14.47
N VAL A 16 1.21 -20.40 15.12
CA VAL A 16 1.97 -19.17 14.98
C VAL A 16 3.34 -19.54 14.43
N LEU A 17 3.80 -18.77 13.45
CA LEU A 17 5.11 -18.97 12.84
C LEU A 17 5.99 -17.76 13.15
N VAL A 18 7.27 -18.01 13.39
CA VAL A 18 8.32 -16.99 13.26
C VAL A 18 9.18 -17.36 12.06
N LEU A 19 9.35 -16.40 11.16
CA LEU A 19 10.21 -16.60 10.00
C LEU A 19 11.67 -16.39 10.44
N ALA A 20 12.48 -17.45 10.45
CA ALA A 20 13.89 -17.34 10.82
C ALA A 20 14.76 -16.91 9.64
N SER A 21 14.39 -17.31 8.41
CA SER A 21 15.05 -16.90 7.17
C SER A 21 14.16 -17.17 5.97
N GLY A 22 14.42 -16.49 4.86
CA GLY A 22 13.62 -16.57 3.64
C GLY A 22 12.58 -15.45 3.57
N LYS A 23 11.45 -15.72 2.93
CA LYS A 23 10.41 -14.70 2.68
C LYS A 23 9.04 -15.34 2.48
N MET A 24 8.02 -14.78 3.11
CA MET A 24 6.61 -15.11 2.81
C MET A 24 5.93 -13.90 2.17
N VAL A 25 5.04 -14.17 1.23
CA VAL A 25 4.24 -13.15 0.56
C VAL A 25 2.77 -13.36 0.89
N GLN A 26 2.07 -12.25 1.12
CA GLN A 26 0.64 -12.23 1.36
C GLN A 26 -0.06 -11.67 0.14
N THR A 27 -1.01 -12.44 -0.40
CA THR A 27 -1.78 -12.06 -1.58
C THR A 27 -3.27 -11.97 -1.29
N ARG A 28 -3.94 -11.03 -1.94
CA ARG A 28 -5.40 -10.88 -1.94
C ARG A 28 -5.86 -10.63 -3.37
N HIS A 29 -6.80 -11.42 -3.86
CA HIS A 29 -7.29 -11.37 -5.26
C HIS A 29 -6.16 -11.45 -6.32
N GLY A 30 -5.07 -12.17 -6.02
CA GLY A 30 -3.93 -12.33 -6.92
C GLY A 30 -2.85 -11.25 -6.77
N GLU A 31 -3.14 -10.14 -6.09
CA GLU A 31 -2.19 -9.06 -5.86
C GLU A 31 -1.43 -9.25 -4.55
N GLN A 32 -0.12 -8.96 -4.55
CA GLN A 32 0.68 -8.94 -3.34
C GLN A 32 0.34 -7.70 -2.51
N ILE A 33 -0.10 -7.91 -1.29
CA ILE A 33 -0.54 -6.83 -0.37
C ILE A 33 0.37 -6.71 0.86
N GLY A 34 1.29 -7.64 1.04
CA GLY A 34 2.20 -7.65 2.17
C GLY A 34 3.24 -8.76 2.06
N GLU A 35 4.18 -8.71 2.99
CA GLU A 35 5.25 -9.69 3.13
C GLU A 35 5.54 -9.92 4.61
N VAL A 36 6.12 -11.07 4.90
CA VAL A 36 6.64 -11.42 6.23
C VAL A 36 8.15 -11.59 6.06
N GLU A 37 8.91 -10.83 6.84
CA GLU A 37 10.37 -10.80 6.79
C GLU A 37 10.99 -11.66 7.90
N PRO A 38 12.26 -12.07 7.79
CA PRO A 38 12.94 -12.75 8.89
C PRO A 38 12.88 -11.94 10.19
N GLY A 39 12.50 -12.60 11.29
CA GLY A 39 12.22 -11.99 12.58
C GLY A 39 10.74 -11.70 12.82
N ASP A 40 9.92 -11.64 11.76
CA ASP A 40 8.50 -11.39 11.91
C ASP A 40 7.72 -12.63 12.35
N PHE A 41 6.64 -12.36 13.09
CA PHE A 41 5.61 -13.33 13.35
C PHE A 41 4.56 -13.31 12.23
N TRP A 42 4.03 -14.50 11.96
CA TRP A 42 2.82 -14.69 11.19
C TRP A 42 1.75 -15.29 12.09
N ASN A 43 0.55 -14.69 12.04
CA ASN A 43 -0.66 -15.17 12.73
C ASN A 43 -0.61 -15.05 14.27
N GLU A 44 0.24 -14.16 14.77
CA GLU A 44 0.44 -13.81 16.18
C GLU A 44 -0.82 -13.25 16.85
N PHE A 45 -1.69 -12.59 16.09
CA PHE A 45 -2.90 -11.97 16.64
C PHE A 45 -3.87 -12.98 17.29
N GLN A 46 -3.78 -14.27 16.95
CA GLN A 46 -4.54 -15.31 17.66
C GLN A 46 -4.15 -15.47 19.13
N LEU A 47 -2.94 -15.07 19.52
CA LEU A 47 -2.50 -15.06 20.90
C LEU A 47 -3.09 -13.87 21.68
N LEU A 48 -3.52 -12.82 20.96
CA LEU A 48 -4.08 -11.59 21.51
C LEU A 48 -5.61 -11.58 21.50
N GLU A 49 -6.23 -12.15 20.47
CA GLU A 49 -7.67 -12.16 20.31
C GLU A 49 -8.33 -13.10 21.33
N ARG A 50 -9.14 -12.52 22.22
CA ARG A 50 -9.99 -13.29 23.15
C ARG A 50 -11.08 -14.10 22.44
N SER A 51 -11.35 -13.79 21.17
CA SER A 51 -12.39 -14.35 20.30
C SER A 51 -12.01 -15.72 19.72
N ARG A 52 -11.66 -16.70 20.57
CA ARG A 52 -11.18 -18.04 20.15
C ARG A 52 -12.23 -18.92 19.44
N ARG A 53 -13.42 -18.41 19.08
CA ARG A 53 -14.59 -19.22 18.69
C ARG A 53 -15.48 -18.62 17.60
N THR A 54 -14.93 -17.98 16.56
CA THR A 54 -15.77 -17.29 15.56
C THR A 54 -15.83 -17.92 14.18
N GLY A 55 -15.24 -19.10 13.95
CA GLY A 55 -15.19 -19.65 12.57
C GLY A 55 -14.47 -18.70 11.61
N ALA A 56 -13.53 -17.90 12.14
CA ALA A 56 -12.79 -16.92 11.36
C ALA A 56 -11.99 -17.61 10.26
N VAL A 57 -11.98 -16.98 9.11
CA VAL A 57 -11.26 -17.44 7.92
C VAL A 57 -10.17 -16.46 7.55
N HIS A 58 -9.13 -16.95 6.89
CA HIS A 58 -8.09 -16.10 6.35
C HIS A 58 -8.65 -15.13 5.32
N LYS A 59 -8.33 -13.84 5.47
CA LYS A 59 -8.68 -12.79 4.50
C LYS A 59 -7.67 -12.66 3.37
N VAL A 60 -6.53 -13.34 3.50
CA VAL A 60 -5.36 -13.23 2.62
C VAL A 60 -4.76 -14.61 2.46
N SER A 61 -4.23 -14.93 1.29
CA SER A 61 -3.44 -16.14 1.09
C SER A 61 -2.00 -15.82 1.44
N THR A 62 -1.30 -16.73 2.11
CA THR A 62 0.12 -16.58 2.43
C THR A 62 0.89 -17.75 1.88
N SER A 63 2.01 -17.50 1.21
CA SER A 63 2.89 -18.55 0.69
C SER A 63 4.36 -18.17 0.84
N PHE A 64 5.23 -19.16 0.87
CA PHE A 64 6.67 -18.93 0.78
C PHE A 64 7.04 -18.51 -0.63
N SER A 65 7.82 -17.44 -0.78
CA SER A 65 8.33 -17.01 -2.10
C SER A 65 9.70 -17.61 -2.43
N CYS A 66 10.42 -18.10 -1.42
CA CYS A 66 11.72 -18.75 -1.56
C CYS A 66 11.93 -19.83 -0.48
N LYS A 67 13.06 -20.56 -0.55
CA LYS A 67 13.44 -21.52 0.50
C LYS A 67 13.56 -20.78 1.84
N SER A 68 12.75 -21.20 2.80
CA SER A 68 12.55 -20.48 4.06
C SER A 68 12.66 -21.43 5.24
N ASN A 69 13.13 -20.93 6.37
CA ASN A 69 13.12 -21.65 7.64
C ASN A 69 12.16 -20.94 8.59
N VAL A 70 11.24 -21.69 9.19
CA VAL A 70 10.27 -21.18 10.15
C VAL A 70 10.35 -21.96 11.45
N ILE A 71 10.08 -21.28 12.55
CA ILE A 71 9.80 -21.91 13.83
C ILE A 71 8.29 -21.90 14.00
N GLU A 72 7.71 -23.09 14.16
CA GLU A 72 6.26 -23.29 14.28
C GLU A 72 5.89 -23.66 15.72
N TRP A 73 4.87 -22.99 16.24
CA TRP A 73 4.23 -23.34 17.50
C TRP A 73 2.74 -23.54 17.31
N GLU A 74 2.19 -24.53 18.01
CA GLU A 74 0.75 -24.60 18.22
C GLU A 74 0.30 -23.44 19.14
N THR A 75 -0.75 -22.73 18.74
CA THR A 75 -1.24 -21.54 19.46
C THR A 75 -1.63 -21.87 20.91
N SER A 76 -2.19 -23.06 21.14
CA SER A 76 -2.60 -23.53 22.47
C SER A 76 -1.40 -23.68 23.42
N VAL A 77 -0.37 -24.39 22.96
CA VAL A 77 0.88 -24.67 23.69
C VAL A 77 1.62 -23.39 24.00
N LEU A 78 1.80 -22.51 23.01
CA LEU A 78 2.45 -21.22 23.21
C LEU A 78 1.65 -20.34 24.16
N SER A 79 0.31 -20.31 24.04
CA SER A 79 -0.52 -19.56 24.97
C SER A 79 -0.40 -20.05 26.41
N GLU A 80 -0.39 -21.36 26.63
CA GLU A 80 -0.22 -21.93 27.98
C GLU A 80 1.16 -21.61 28.56
N TYR A 81 2.20 -21.73 27.74
CA TYR A 81 3.57 -21.37 28.10
C TYR A 81 3.69 -19.90 28.54
N LEU A 82 3.00 -18.99 27.84
CA LEU A 82 2.99 -17.55 28.11
C LEU A 82 2.10 -17.16 29.30
N ILE A 83 1.03 -17.90 29.58
CA ILE A 83 0.20 -17.68 30.79
C ILE A 83 1.05 -17.84 32.06
N ASN A 84 1.92 -18.84 32.06
CA ASN A 84 2.82 -19.10 33.20
C ASN A 84 4.04 -18.16 33.25
N ARG A 85 4.19 -17.23 32.30
CA ARG A 85 5.33 -16.30 32.19
C ARG A 85 4.86 -14.90 31.78
N PRO A 86 4.21 -14.15 32.69
CA PRO A 86 3.58 -12.87 32.36
C PRO A 86 4.57 -11.82 31.86
N GLU A 87 5.79 -11.78 32.41
CA GLU A 87 6.84 -10.84 31.96
C GLU A 87 7.25 -11.09 30.50
N LEU A 88 7.44 -12.36 30.13
CA LEU A 88 7.77 -12.73 28.75
C LEU A 88 6.61 -12.43 27.81
N ARG A 89 5.38 -12.71 28.25
CA ARG A 89 4.18 -12.38 27.50
C ARG A 89 4.09 -10.89 27.23
N GLN A 90 4.33 -10.05 28.22
CA GLN A 90 4.30 -8.60 28.07
C GLN A 90 5.35 -8.13 27.04
N LYS A 91 6.59 -8.61 27.15
CA LYS A 91 7.64 -8.26 26.17
C LYS A 91 7.28 -8.67 24.74
N LEU A 92 6.68 -9.85 24.55
CA LEU A 92 6.22 -10.28 23.23
C LEU A 92 5.08 -9.40 22.70
N GLN A 93 4.16 -8.97 23.58
CA GLN A 93 3.11 -8.03 23.19
C GLN A 93 3.65 -6.68 22.76
N GLU A 94 4.68 -6.16 23.45
CA GLU A 94 5.39 -4.94 23.08
C GLU A 94 6.05 -5.10 21.69
N LEU A 95 6.76 -6.21 21.45
CA LEU A 95 7.37 -6.50 20.15
C LEU A 95 6.34 -6.60 19.01
N TRP A 96 5.19 -7.24 19.25
CA TRP A 96 4.13 -7.30 18.25
C TRP A 96 3.48 -5.94 17.99
N ALA A 97 3.32 -5.11 19.01
CA ALA A 97 2.81 -3.74 18.86
C ALA A 97 3.78 -2.87 18.06
N GLU A 98 5.08 -2.96 18.34
CA GLU A 98 6.12 -2.27 17.57
C GLU A 98 6.14 -2.74 16.11
N GLY A 99 6.08 -4.05 15.87
CA GLY A 99 5.98 -4.61 14.53
C GLY A 99 4.71 -4.16 13.79
N LEU A 100 3.57 -4.03 14.49
CA LEU A 100 2.34 -3.49 13.90
C LEU A 100 2.51 -2.02 13.50
N ASN A 101 3.13 -1.20 14.35
CA ASN A 101 3.40 0.20 14.03
C ASN A 101 4.29 0.32 12.80
N LEU A 102 5.37 -0.46 12.71
CA LEU A 102 6.23 -0.49 11.52
C LEU A 102 5.48 -0.92 10.25
N LYS A 103 4.60 -1.93 10.36
CA LYS A 103 3.75 -2.38 9.24
C LYS A 103 2.73 -1.30 8.83
N LEU A 104 2.16 -0.56 9.79
CA LEU A 104 1.27 0.56 9.53
C LEU A 104 2.00 1.74 8.90
N ASP A 105 3.18 2.08 9.38
CA ASP A 105 4.03 3.14 8.84
C ASP A 105 4.44 2.83 7.40
N ARG A 106 4.88 1.59 7.12
CA ARG A 106 5.13 1.12 5.74
C ARG A 106 3.88 1.20 4.86
N ARG A 107 2.70 0.85 5.39
CA ARG A 107 1.43 0.93 4.63
C ARG A 107 1.01 2.37 4.35
N ASN A 108 1.27 3.28 5.29
CA ASN A 108 0.97 4.71 5.21
C ASN A 108 2.00 5.48 4.38
N ALA A 109 3.25 5.03 4.31
CA ALA A 109 4.28 5.62 3.46
C ALA A 109 3.83 5.70 2.00
N HIS A 110 3.16 4.65 1.50
CA HIS A 110 2.62 4.60 0.14
C HIS A 110 1.18 5.13 0.01
N ALA A 111 0.58 5.68 1.06
CA ALA A 111 -0.78 6.23 0.99
C ALA A 111 -0.82 7.54 0.19
N ASN A 112 0.20 8.39 0.37
CA ASN A 112 0.35 9.62 -0.40
C ASN A 112 0.62 9.33 -1.88
N GLU A 113 1.46 8.34 -2.18
CA GLU A 113 1.75 7.90 -3.55
C GLU A 113 0.50 7.35 -4.24
N ARG A 114 -0.29 6.51 -3.55
CA ARG A 114 -1.57 6.01 -4.09
C ARG A 114 -2.60 7.12 -4.31
N ALA A 115 -2.75 8.03 -3.34
CA ALA A 115 -3.62 9.19 -3.51
C ALA A 115 -3.17 10.07 -4.69
N TYR A 116 -1.87 10.18 -4.91
CA TYR A 116 -1.30 10.89 -6.05
C TYR A 116 -1.62 10.23 -7.39
N VAL A 117 -1.52 8.90 -7.50
CA VAL A 117 -1.96 8.15 -8.68
C VAL A 117 -3.44 8.41 -8.99
N ASP A 118 -4.31 8.41 -7.97
CA ASP A 118 -5.74 8.70 -8.16
C ASP A 118 -6.01 10.14 -8.62
N ILE A 119 -5.29 11.11 -8.07
CA ILE A 119 -5.33 12.52 -8.52
C ILE A 119 -4.89 12.62 -9.99
N LEU A 120 -3.78 11.98 -10.33
CA LEU A 120 -3.23 11.97 -11.69
C LEU A 120 -4.19 11.31 -12.67
N ARG A 121 -4.80 10.19 -12.31
CA ARG A 121 -5.86 9.51 -13.07
C ARG A 121 -7.05 10.44 -13.35
N GLY A 122 -7.51 11.16 -12.33
CA GLY A 122 -8.62 12.12 -12.47
C GLY A 122 -8.30 13.27 -13.43
N ILE A 123 -7.06 13.76 -13.42
CA ILE A 123 -6.59 14.81 -14.32
C ILE A 123 -6.45 14.29 -15.75
N LEU A 124 -5.89 13.10 -15.94
CA LEU A 124 -5.67 12.49 -17.26
C LEU A 124 -6.96 12.08 -17.95
N CYS A 125 -8.04 11.80 -17.21
CA CYS A 125 -9.36 11.46 -17.75
C CYS A 125 -9.91 12.51 -18.74
N LYS A 126 -9.52 13.78 -18.59
CA LYS A 126 -9.93 14.87 -19.49
C LYS A 126 -9.21 14.87 -20.85
N GLY A 127 -8.15 14.07 -21.03
CA GLY A 127 -7.37 13.99 -22.26
C GLY A 127 -6.53 15.24 -22.59
N VAL A 128 -6.46 16.21 -21.68
CA VAL A 128 -5.61 17.41 -21.72
C VAL A 128 -5.34 17.86 -20.28
N VAL A 129 -4.15 18.40 -20.02
CA VAL A 129 -3.74 18.86 -18.68
C VAL A 129 -3.53 20.37 -18.73
N GLY A 130 -4.45 21.16 -18.18
CA GLY A 130 -4.38 22.61 -18.15
C GLY A 130 -3.32 23.15 -17.17
N GLU A 131 -3.04 24.46 -17.26
CA GLU A 131 -2.07 25.13 -16.38
C GLU A 131 -2.44 24.99 -14.89
N THR A 132 -3.74 25.05 -14.57
CA THR A 132 -4.25 24.88 -13.20
C THR A 132 -4.07 23.45 -12.69
N GLU A 133 -4.39 22.43 -13.49
CA GLU A 133 -4.19 21.03 -13.09
C GLU A 133 -2.71 20.69 -12.94
N PHE A 134 -1.85 21.24 -13.80
CA PHE A 134 -0.40 21.06 -13.70
C PHE A 134 0.19 21.74 -12.46
N ALA A 135 -0.27 22.96 -12.14
CA ALA A 135 0.12 23.66 -10.91
C ALA A 135 -0.35 22.90 -9.65
N PHE A 136 -1.57 22.34 -9.69
CA PHE A 136 -2.09 21.50 -8.62
C PHE A 136 -1.26 20.23 -8.43
N LEU A 137 -0.88 19.52 -9.50
CA LEU A 137 -0.01 18.34 -9.43
C LEU A 137 1.36 18.67 -8.81
N LYS A 138 1.97 19.79 -9.21
CA LYS A 138 3.23 20.26 -8.60
C LYS A 138 3.06 20.59 -7.12
N HIS A 139 1.94 21.21 -6.75
CA HIS A 139 1.64 21.54 -5.37
C HIS A 139 1.46 20.28 -4.52
N VAL A 140 0.67 19.30 -4.98
CA VAL A 140 0.46 18.01 -4.30
C VAL A 140 1.79 17.27 -4.13
N ARG A 141 2.62 17.20 -5.19
CA ARG A 141 3.96 16.60 -5.11
C ARG A 141 4.82 17.26 -4.03
N LYS A 142 4.78 18.59 -3.95
CA LYS A 142 5.57 19.36 -2.96
C LYS A 142 5.06 19.21 -1.52
N VAL A 143 3.74 19.22 -1.31
CA VAL A 143 3.13 19.14 0.04
C VAL A 143 3.29 17.74 0.64
N HIS A 144 3.21 16.71 -0.20
CA HIS A 144 3.29 15.31 0.24
C HIS A 144 4.69 14.69 0.06
N ASP A 145 5.71 15.52 -0.24
CA ASP A 145 7.10 15.11 -0.47
C ASP A 145 7.26 13.94 -1.46
N ILE A 146 6.48 13.97 -2.55
CA ILE A 146 6.45 12.89 -3.55
C ILE A 146 7.64 13.06 -4.51
N PRO A 147 8.58 12.11 -4.54
CA PRO A 147 9.74 12.15 -5.42
C PRO A 147 9.38 12.16 -6.91
N GLU A 148 10.32 12.59 -7.76
CA GLU A 148 10.15 12.60 -9.22
C GLU A 148 9.92 11.20 -9.82
N HIS A 149 10.62 10.18 -9.33
CA HIS A 149 10.46 8.82 -9.84
C HIS A 149 9.03 8.29 -9.61
N CYS A 150 8.39 8.63 -8.48
CA CYS A 150 6.99 8.27 -8.22
C CYS A 150 6.02 8.89 -9.23
N HIS A 151 6.34 10.06 -9.81
CA HIS A 151 5.54 10.64 -10.89
C HIS A 151 5.66 9.82 -12.18
N VAL A 152 6.87 9.39 -12.52
CA VAL A 152 7.13 8.55 -13.69
C VAL A 152 6.46 7.18 -13.54
N ASP A 153 6.58 6.57 -12.36
CA ASP A 153 5.94 5.29 -12.06
C ASP A 153 4.40 5.39 -12.10
N ALA A 154 3.84 6.47 -11.55
CA ALA A 154 2.40 6.73 -11.62
C ALA A 154 1.90 6.94 -13.05
N LEU A 155 2.68 7.60 -13.92
CA LEU A 155 2.35 7.73 -15.35
C LEU A 155 2.36 6.37 -16.04
N HIS A 156 3.40 5.57 -15.80
CA HIS A 156 3.51 4.21 -16.34
C HIS A 156 2.36 3.31 -15.89
N GLU A 157 1.96 3.37 -14.61
CA GLU A 157 0.81 2.64 -14.09
C GLU A 157 -0.49 3.02 -14.82
N LEU A 158 -0.64 4.28 -15.20
CA LEU A 158 -1.80 4.80 -15.93
C LEU A 158 -1.69 4.62 -17.46
N GLY A 159 -0.64 3.96 -17.95
CA GLY A 159 -0.43 3.67 -19.36
C GLY A 159 0.09 4.85 -20.18
N TYR A 160 0.73 5.83 -19.54
CA TYR A 160 1.33 6.99 -20.20
C TYR A 160 2.85 6.99 -20.02
N THR A 161 3.54 7.46 -21.05
CA THR A 161 4.96 7.81 -20.97
C THR A 161 5.12 9.28 -20.60
N GLU A 162 6.28 9.64 -20.05
CA GLU A 162 6.59 11.04 -19.72
C GLU A 162 6.51 11.99 -20.94
N PRO A 163 6.99 11.61 -22.15
CA PRO A 163 6.80 12.43 -23.35
C PRO A 163 5.33 12.66 -23.72
N GLU A 164 4.47 11.65 -23.55
CA GLU A 164 3.03 11.78 -23.82
C GLU A 164 2.37 12.74 -22.83
N PHE A 165 2.73 12.66 -21.55
CA PHE A 165 2.27 13.60 -20.53
C PHE A 165 2.69 15.04 -20.85
N VAL A 166 3.95 15.25 -21.23
CA VAL A 166 4.44 16.58 -21.64
C VAL A 166 3.67 17.10 -22.86
N ALA A 167 3.34 16.23 -23.83
CA ALA A 167 2.52 16.61 -24.97
C ALA A 167 1.08 17.01 -24.56
N LEU A 168 0.48 16.35 -23.56
CA LEU A 168 -0.83 16.72 -23.01
C LEU A 168 -0.83 18.09 -22.32
N VAL A 169 0.26 18.42 -21.62
CA VAL A 169 0.48 19.75 -21.01
C VAL A 169 0.75 20.80 -22.08
N ALA A 170 1.50 20.46 -23.13
CA ALA A 170 1.78 21.39 -24.23
C ALA A 170 0.52 21.72 -25.05
N LYS A 171 -0.36 20.73 -25.27
CA LYS A 171 -1.64 20.91 -25.98
C LYS A 171 -2.60 21.89 -25.29
N SER A 172 -2.51 22.05 -23.97
CA SER A 172 -3.38 22.96 -23.21
C SER A 172 -2.87 24.40 -23.17
N ARG A 173 -1.59 24.62 -23.47
CA ARG A 173 -0.99 25.95 -23.53
C ARG A 173 -1.44 26.63 -24.82
N ARG A 174 -2.49 27.46 -24.73
CA ARG A 174 -2.82 28.37 -25.83
C ARG A 174 -1.58 29.21 -26.16
N PRO A 175 -1.20 29.30 -27.44
CA PRO A 175 -0.17 30.23 -27.87
C PRO A 175 -0.45 31.64 -27.34
N TRP A 176 0.60 32.34 -26.91
CA TRP A 176 0.49 33.67 -26.29
C TRP A 176 -0.28 34.68 -27.16
N TRP A 177 -0.24 34.53 -28.48
CA TRP A 177 -0.96 35.36 -29.45
C TRP A 177 -2.47 35.10 -29.50
N LEU A 178 -2.97 33.97 -28.99
CA LEU A 178 -4.41 33.67 -28.86
C LEU A 178 -5.01 34.11 -27.51
N ARG A 179 -4.20 34.65 -26.58
CA ARG A 179 -4.69 35.12 -25.27
C ARG A 179 -5.50 36.44 -25.35
N TRP A 180 -5.38 37.21 -26.44
CA TRP A 180 -6.06 38.51 -26.64
C TRP A 180 -7.50 38.39 -27.16
N LEU A 181 -7.90 37.25 -27.75
CA LEU A 181 -9.23 37.06 -28.36
C LEU A 181 -10.41 37.03 -27.35
N ASN A 182 -10.15 37.09 -26.04
CA ASN A 182 -11.18 37.14 -25.00
C ASN A 182 -11.43 38.53 -24.41
N LEU A 183 -10.76 39.59 -24.89
CA LEU A 183 -10.94 40.96 -24.37
C LEU A 183 -11.92 41.83 -25.17
N GLU A 184 -12.42 41.39 -26.33
CA GLU A 184 -13.33 42.19 -27.18
C GLU A 184 -14.83 41.85 -27.01
N GLY A 185 -15.20 41.13 -25.96
CA GLY A 185 -16.58 40.67 -25.73
C GLY A 185 -17.49 41.58 -24.88
N ARG A 186 -17.06 42.80 -24.49
CA ARG A 186 -17.93 43.78 -23.80
C ARG A 186 -17.53 45.22 -24.12
N VAL A 187 -17.95 45.73 -25.27
CA VAL A 187 -18.23 47.16 -25.42
C VAL A 187 -19.63 47.28 -26.02
N THR A 188 -20.62 47.44 -25.15
CA THR A 188 -21.96 47.92 -25.52
C THR A 188 -21.84 49.41 -25.86
N PHE A 189 -22.20 49.78 -27.08
CA PHE A 189 -22.52 51.16 -27.41
C PHE A 189 -23.97 51.43 -26.95
N SER A 190 -24.13 52.45 -26.13
CA SER A 190 -25.38 53.18 -25.87
C SER A 190 -25.50 54.36 -26.81
#